data_AF-A0A9E2GDN1-F1
#
_entry.id   AF-A0A9E2GDN1-F1
#
_cell.length_a   1.000
_cell.length_b   1.000
_cell.length_c   1.000
_cell.angle_alpha   90.00
_cell.angle_beta   90.00
_cell.angle_gamma   90.00
#
_symmetry.space_group_name_H-M   'P 1'
#
loop_
_entity.id
_entity.type
_entity.pdbx_description
1 polymer ?
#
loop_
_entity_poly.entity_id
_entity_poly.type
_entity_poly.pdbx_seq_one_letter_code
_entity_poly.pdbx_strand_id
1 'polypeptide(L)'
;MNFYSIPPLLTLICFLGFAALIVLRGRKTKINILFLLICLLGSFLYIDILFAFNIKSSETALKISRIDHFFIIYLIPLYIQFFHAYLGIQDRKWLVRISYVLTFILMCFTPTSLYIESMHKCSYGFFAKAGILYPIFGLGSVFVTIY
;
A
#
# COMPACT_ATOMS: atom_id res chain seq x y z
N MET A 1 -0.46 -17.58 16.15
CA MET A 1 0.23 -16.55 15.33
C MET A 1 1.64 -17.03 15.07
N ASN A 2 2.11 -16.91 13.84
CA ASN A 2 3.47 -17.30 13.46
C ASN A 2 4.48 -16.27 14.01
N PHE A 3 5.70 -16.68 14.38
CA PHE A 3 6.73 -15.74 14.87
C PHE A 3 7.02 -14.62 13.85
N TYR A 4 6.96 -14.96 12.56
CA TYR A 4 7.09 -14.03 11.44
C TYR A 4 5.98 -12.96 11.37
N SER A 5 4.90 -13.08 12.14
CA SER A 5 3.84 -12.06 12.24
C SER A 5 4.20 -10.89 13.17
N ILE A 6 5.27 -10.98 13.96
CA ILE A 6 5.65 -9.92 14.90
C ILE A 6 6.03 -8.62 14.17
N PRO A 7 6.93 -8.61 13.16
CA PRO A 7 7.26 -7.38 12.43
C PRO A 7 6.04 -6.69 11.80
N PRO A 8 5.17 -7.37 11.00
CA PRO A 8 4.04 -6.69 10.40
C PRO A 8 3.00 -6.22 11.44
N LEU A 9 2.87 -6.92 12.58
CA LEU A 9 2.00 -6.46 13.68
C LEU A 9 2.51 -5.17 14.30
N LEU A 10 3.81 -5.08 14.60
CA LEU A 10 4.39 -3.87 15.18
C LEU A 10 4.25 -2.69 14.22
N THR A 11 4.50 -2.90 12.93
CA THR A 11 4.35 -1.83 11.94
C THR A 11 2.88 -1.41 11.77
N LEU A 12 1.94 -2.35 11.82
CA LEU A 12 0.51 -2.05 11.84
C LEU A 12 0.13 -1.18 13.06
N ILE A 13 0.62 -1.52 14.25
CA ILE A 13 0.39 -0.74 15.47
C ILE A 13 0.94 0.68 15.31
N CYS A 14 2.13 0.85 14.72
CA CYS A 14 2.70 2.16 14.44
C CYS A 14 1.81 2.99 13.50
N PHE A 15 1.37 2.40 12.38
CA PHE A 15 0.50 3.11 11.42
C PHE A 15 -0.85 3.50 12.02
N LEU A 16 -1.51 2.59 12.75
CA LEU A 16 -2.75 2.87 13.46
C LEU A 16 -2.54 3.92 14.56
N GLY A 17 -1.43 3.86 15.29
CA GLY A 17 -1.05 4.84 16.29
C GLY A 17 -0.88 6.24 15.70
N PHE A 18 -0.18 6.37 14.57
CA PHE A 18 -0.06 7.65 13.87
C PHE A 18 -1.40 8.15 13.34
N ALA A 19 -2.19 7.28 12.72
CA ALA A 19 -3.54 7.64 12.26
C ALA A 19 -4.40 8.16 13.43
N ALA A 20 -4.40 7.49 14.58
CA ALA A 20 -5.11 7.90 15.77
C ALA A 20 -4.59 9.25 16.31
N LEU A 21 -3.27 9.46 16.37
CA LEU A 21 -2.70 10.74 16.79
C LEU A 21 -3.13 11.91 15.89
N ILE A 22 -3.20 11.70 14.58
CA ILE A 22 -3.67 12.72 13.64
C ILE A 22 -5.16 13.01 13.84
N VAL A 23 -5.99 11.98 14.03
CA VAL A 23 -7.44 12.16 14.24
C VAL A 23 -7.73 12.85 15.57
N LEU A 24 -7.02 12.49 16.64
CA LEU A 24 -7.29 12.99 17.99
C LEU A 24 -6.62 14.34 18.27
N ARG A 25 -5.44 14.61 17.71
CA ARG A 25 -4.62 15.79 18.04
C ARG A 25 -4.20 16.61 16.83
N GLY A 26 -4.37 16.10 15.62
CA GLY A 26 -3.92 16.77 14.40
C GLY A 26 -4.85 17.92 13.99
N ARG A 27 -4.25 19.01 13.50
CA ARG A 27 -4.99 20.06 12.79
C ARG A 27 -5.47 19.52 11.44
N LYS A 28 -6.63 19.98 10.96
CA LYS A 28 -7.16 19.62 9.63
C LYS A 28 -6.42 20.35 8.50
N THR A 29 -5.12 20.10 8.38
CA THR A 29 -4.28 20.60 7.28
C THR A 29 -4.21 19.57 6.16
N LYS A 30 -3.93 20.04 4.93
CA LYS A 30 -3.75 19.17 3.77
C LYS A 30 -2.68 18.09 4.01
N ILE A 31 -1.57 18.46 4.67
CA ILE A 31 -0.46 17.55 5.00
C ILE A 31 -0.93 16.45 5.95
N ASN A 32 -1.67 16.81 7.01
CA ASN A 32 -2.16 15.84 7.99
C ASN A 32 -3.18 14.87 7.37
N ILE A 33 -4.04 15.36 6.48
CA ILE A 33 -5.00 14.50 5.75
C ILE A 33 -4.26 13.51 4.84
N LEU A 34 -3.27 13.98 4.08
CA LEU A 34 -2.47 13.12 3.21
C LEU A 34 -1.69 12.08 4.02
N PHE A 35 -1.08 12.48 5.13
CA PHE A 35 -0.37 11.55 6.01
C PHE A 35 -1.31 10.53 6.65
N LEU A 36 -2.52 10.94 7.06
CA LEU A 36 -3.55 10.03 7.56
C LEU A 36 -3.92 8.97 6.51
N LEU A 37 -4.14 9.38 5.26
CA LEU A 37 -4.43 8.45 4.16
C LEU A 37 -3.29 7.46 3.93
N ILE A 38 -2.03 7.93 3.96
CA ILE A 38 -0.85 7.07 3.88
C ILE A 38 -0.85 6.07 5.04
N CYS A 39 -1.16 6.49 6.27
CA CYS A 39 -1.21 5.58 7.41
C CYS A 39 -2.33 4.55 7.30
N LEU A 40 -3.50 4.93 6.79
CA LEU A 40 -4.63 4.02 6.59
C LEU A 40 -4.31 2.97 5.52
N LEU A 41 -3.79 3.38 4.36
CA LEU A 41 -3.39 2.43 3.31
C LEU A 41 -2.19 1.58 3.72
N GLY A 42 -1.22 2.15 4.44
CA GLY A 42 -0.14 1.39 5.05
C GLY A 42 -0.68 0.31 6.00
N SER A 43 -1.69 0.63 6.80
CA SER A 43 -2.33 -0.35 7.68
C SER A 43 -2.96 -1.51 6.90
N PHE A 44 -3.58 -1.25 5.75
CA PHE A 44 -4.15 -2.31 4.90
C PHE A 44 -3.06 -3.28 4.40
N LEU A 45 -1.94 -2.75 3.90
CA LEU A 45 -0.79 -3.58 3.49
C LEU A 45 -0.31 -4.51 4.61
N TYR A 46 -0.18 -4.00 5.84
CA TYR A 46 0.29 -4.83 6.96
C TYR A 46 -0.78 -5.80 7.48
N ILE A 47 -2.07 -5.48 7.32
CA ILE A 47 -3.17 -6.41 7.56
C ILE A 47 -3.13 -7.56 6.54
N ASP A 48 -2.90 -7.28 5.25
CA ASP A 48 -2.73 -8.30 4.22
C ASP A 48 -1.57 -9.24 4.53
N ILE A 49 -0.39 -8.70 4.86
CA ILE A 49 0.78 -9.51 5.25
C ILE A 49 0.48 -10.39 6.47
N LEU A 50 -0.20 -9.86 7.49
CA LEU A 50 -0.62 -10.64 8.66
C LEU A 50 -1.56 -11.78 8.28
N PHE A 51 -2.52 -11.52 7.40
CA PHE A 51 -3.41 -12.55 6.89
C PHE A 51 -2.67 -13.60 6.08
N ALA A 52 -1.77 -13.19 5.18
CA ALA A 52 -0.95 -14.09 4.39
C ALA A 52 -0.12 -15.05 5.27
N PHE A 53 0.34 -14.59 6.43
CA PHE A 53 1.13 -15.41 7.37
C PHE A 53 0.31 -16.37 8.25
N ASN A 54 -1.01 -16.15 8.39
CA ASN A 54 -1.85 -16.90 9.33
C ASN A 54 -2.97 -17.70 8.67
N ILE A 55 -3.35 -17.38 7.43
CA ILE A 55 -4.38 -18.10 6.68
C ILE A 55 -3.83 -19.43 6.14
N LYS A 56 -4.69 -20.45 6.12
CA LYS A 56 -4.37 -21.79 5.60
C LYS A 56 -4.75 -22.00 4.13
N SER A 57 -5.72 -21.23 3.63
CA SER A 57 -6.23 -21.32 2.26
C SER A 57 -5.51 -20.35 1.32
N SER A 58 -4.91 -20.89 0.26
CA SER A 58 -4.24 -20.12 -0.79
C SER A 58 -5.22 -19.19 -1.52
N GLU A 59 -6.45 -19.67 -1.77
CA GLU A 59 -7.49 -18.89 -2.45
C GLU A 59 -7.94 -17.68 -1.62
N THR A 60 -8.10 -17.86 -0.30
CA THR A 60 -8.48 -16.77 0.60
C THR A 60 -7.37 -15.75 0.70
N ALA A 61 -6.12 -16.18 0.82
CA ALA A 61 -4.96 -15.28 0.81
C ALA A 61 -4.90 -14.50 -0.51
N LEU A 62 -5.07 -15.16 -1.65
CA LEU A 62 -5.07 -14.51 -2.97
C LEU A 62 -6.15 -13.44 -3.11
N LYS A 63 -7.38 -13.73 -2.66
CA LYS A 63 -8.49 -12.77 -2.70
C LYS A 63 -8.19 -11.56 -1.82
N ILE A 64 -7.69 -11.77 -0.61
CA ILE A 64 -7.36 -10.69 0.32
C ILE A 64 -6.26 -9.79 -0.27
N SER A 65 -5.15 -10.36 -0.76
CA SER A 65 -4.06 -9.54 -1.30
C SER A 65 -4.47 -8.79 -2.57
N ARG A 66 -5.33 -9.34 -3.42
CA ARG A 66 -5.87 -8.62 -4.59
C ARG A 66 -6.78 -7.46 -4.17
N ILE A 67 -7.61 -7.65 -3.14
CA ILE A 67 -8.44 -6.58 -2.57
C ILE A 67 -7.55 -5.51 -1.94
N ASP A 68 -6.51 -5.89 -1.20
CA ASP A 68 -5.56 -4.94 -0.63
C ASP A 68 -4.88 -4.09 -1.71
N HIS A 69 -4.35 -4.73 -2.75
CA HIS A 69 -3.68 -4.06 -3.87
C HIS A 69 -4.58 -3.15 -4.69
N PHE A 70 -5.89 -3.36 -4.70
CA PHE A 70 -6.84 -2.39 -5.25
C PHE A 70 -6.74 -1.01 -4.60
N PHE A 71 -6.42 -0.96 -3.30
CA PHE A 71 -6.27 0.29 -2.55
C PHE A 71 -4.82 0.75 -2.46
N ILE A 72 -3.88 -0.15 -2.13
CA ILE A 72 -2.51 0.27 -1.76
C ILE A 72 -1.67 0.78 -2.94
N ILE A 73 -2.07 0.50 -4.19
CA ILE A 73 -1.46 1.12 -5.37
C ILE A 73 -1.50 2.65 -5.32
N TYR A 74 -2.49 3.23 -4.65
CA TYR A 74 -2.62 4.67 -4.48
C TYR A 74 -1.61 5.27 -3.50
N LEU A 75 -0.82 4.45 -2.79
CA LEU A 75 0.31 4.95 -2.01
C LEU A 75 1.29 5.74 -2.90
N ILE A 76 1.51 5.32 -4.15
CA ILE A 76 2.40 6.00 -5.10
C ILE A 76 2.01 7.49 -5.27
N PRO A 77 0.82 7.84 -5.80
CA PRO A 77 0.42 9.23 -5.96
C PRO A 77 0.26 9.96 -4.62
N LEU A 78 -0.17 9.28 -3.55
CA LEU A 78 -0.32 9.89 -2.23
C LEU A 78 1.01 10.35 -1.65
N TYR A 79 2.07 9.54 -1.75
CA TYR A 79 3.41 9.95 -1.31
C TYR A 79 3.93 11.13 -2.12
N ILE A 80 3.82 11.11 -3.45
CA ILE A 80 4.22 12.25 -4.30
C ILE A 80 3.47 13.51 -3.87
N GLN A 81 2.15 13.42 -3.70
CA GLN A 81 1.31 14.54 -3.30
C GLN A 81 1.64 15.04 -1.88
N PHE A 82 1.94 14.12 -0.95
CA PHE A 82 2.37 14.42 0.40
C PHE A 82 3.68 15.20 0.41
N PHE A 83 4.71 14.71 -0.27
CA PHE A 83 6.00 15.40 -0.34
C PHE A 83 5.92 16.74 -1.07
N HIS A 84 5.12 16.84 -2.14
CA HIS A 84 4.89 18.14 -2.80
C HIS A 84 4.21 19.13 -1.85
N ALA A 85 3.22 18.68 -1.08
CA ALA A 85 2.55 19.53 -0.10
C ALA A 85 3.46 19.91 1.08
N TYR A 86 4.30 18.99 1.54
CA TYR A 86 5.23 19.18 2.64
C TYR A 86 6.39 20.13 2.28
N LEU A 87 6.96 19.97 1.08
CA LEU A 87 8.08 20.78 0.57
C LEU A 87 7.62 22.06 -0.16
N GLY A 88 6.31 22.27 -0.33
CA GLY A 88 5.78 23.44 -1.03
C GLY A 88 6.00 23.44 -2.55
N ILE A 89 6.19 22.27 -3.17
CA ILE A 89 6.41 22.13 -4.62
C ILE A 89 5.08 22.36 -5.35
N GLN A 90 5.00 23.38 -6.20
CA GLN A 90 3.78 23.72 -6.94
C GLN A 90 3.87 23.55 -8.46
N ASP A 91 5.08 23.56 -9.03
CA ASP A 91 5.28 23.55 -10.50
C ASP A 91 5.13 22.16 -11.11
N ARG A 92 5.18 21.11 -10.29
CA ARG A 92 5.16 19.70 -10.72
C ARG A 92 3.82 19.00 -10.47
N LYS A 93 2.71 19.75 -10.41
CA LYS A 93 1.35 19.19 -10.23
C LYS A 93 0.98 18.18 -11.31
N TRP A 94 1.57 18.27 -12.50
CA TRP A 94 1.37 17.30 -13.58
C TRP A 94 1.83 15.89 -13.19
N LEU A 95 2.92 15.76 -12.42
CA LEU A 95 3.44 14.48 -11.94
C LEU A 95 2.41 13.76 -11.05
N VAL A 96 1.78 14.51 -10.14
CA VAL A 96 0.72 13.99 -9.27
C VAL A 96 -0.48 13.52 -10.11
N ARG A 97 -0.89 14.29 -11.13
CA ARG A 97 -2.02 13.88 -11.99
C ARG A 97 -1.70 12.61 -12.78
N ILE A 98 -0.52 12.54 -13.38
CA ILE A 98 -0.11 11.37 -14.16
C ILE A 98 -0.02 10.15 -13.25
N SER A 99 0.55 10.26 -12.05
CA SER A 99 0.63 9.12 -11.13
C SER A 99 -0.75 8.62 -10.72
N TYR A 100 -1.73 9.51 -10.44
CA TYR A 100 -3.11 9.09 -10.18
C TYR A 100 -3.77 8.39 -11.38
N VAL A 101 -3.55 8.88 -12.60
CA VAL A 101 -4.09 8.25 -13.82
C VAL A 101 -3.47 6.87 -14.02
N LEU A 102 -2.15 6.73 -13.87
CA LEU A 102 -1.45 5.46 -14.02
C LEU A 102 -1.89 4.45 -12.95
N THR A 103 -2.02 4.86 -11.69
CA THR A 103 -2.51 3.96 -10.64
C THR A 103 -3.98 3.62 -10.83
N PHE A 104 -4.81 4.52 -11.33
CA PHE A 104 -6.20 4.21 -11.67
C PHE A 104 -6.31 3.16 -12.77
N ILE A 105 -5.47 3.25 -13.82
CA ILE A 105 -5.42 2.21 -14.86
C ILE A 105 -4.95 0.89 -14.25
N LEU A 106 -3.89 0.91 -13.43
CA LEU A 106 -3.34 -0.29 -12.81
C LEU A 106 -4.34 -0.97 -11.85
N MET A 107 -5.15 -0.16 -11.14
CA MET A 107 -6.24 -0.59 -10.26
C MET A 107 -7.21 -1.56 -10.93
N CYS A 108 -7.57 -1.28 -12.19
CA CYS A 108 -8.51 -2.12 -12.94
C CYS A 108 -7.97 -3.54 -13.14
N PHE A 109 -6.65 -3.73 -13.08
CA PHE A 109 -6.00 -5.02 -13.26
C PHE A 109 -5.69 -5.74 -11.95
N THR A 110 -5.75 -5.08 -10.79
CA THR A 110 -5.41 -5.72 -9.49
C THR A 110 -6.26 -6.95 -9.15
N PRO A 111 -7.55 -7.06 -9.52
CA PRO A 111 -8.33 -8.27 -9.26
C PRO A 111 -7.95 -9.47 -10.14
N THR A 112 -7.14 -9.25 -11.19
CA THR A 112 -6.81 -10.24 -12.20
C THR A 112 -5.47 -10.93 -11.94
N SER A 113 -5.23 -12.05 -12.63
CA SER A 113 -3.94 -12.74 -12.61
C SER A 113 -2.80 -11.95 -13.25
N LEU A 114 -3.11 -10.91 -14.03
CA LEU A 114 -2.10 -10.03 -14.61
C LEU A 114 -1.33 -9.26 -13.53
N TYR A 115 -1.95 -9.03 -12.37
CA TYR A 115 -1.35 -8.28 -11.27
C TYR A 115 -0.79 -9.19 -10.16
N ILE A 116 -1.62 -10.04 -9.56
CA ILE A 116 -1.15 -11.12 -8.67
C ILE A 116 -1.60 -12.45 -9.25
N GLU A 117 -0.65 -13.25 -9.72
CA GLU A 117 -0.92 -14.50 -10.45
C GLU A 117 -1.48 -15.57 -9.51
N SER A 118 -0.77 -15.85 -8.42
CA SER A 118 -1.08 -16.92 -7.48
C SER A 118 -0.40 -16.69 -6.12
N MET A 119 -0.60 -17.62 -5.17
CA MET A 119 0.05 -17.59 -3.86
C MET A 119 0.99 -18.79 -3.72
N HIS A 120 2.25 -18.52 -3.39
CA HIS A 120 3.25 -19.52 -3.08
C HIS A 120 3.27 -19.79 -1.57
N LYS A 121 3.30 -21.06 -1.15
CA LYS A 121 3.38 -21.43 0.26
C LYS A 121 4.84 -21.50 0.72
N CYS A 122 5.21 -20.62 1.62
CA CYS A 122 6.52 -20.55 2.28
C CYS A 122 6.44 -21.06 3.72
N SER A 123 7.59 -21.23 4.38
CA SER A 123 7.68 -21.63 5.79
C SER A 123 6.98 -20.64 6.75
N TYR A 124 6.92 -19.36 6.37
CA TYR A 124 6.32 -18.28 7.15
C TYR A 124 4.85 -17.99 6.80
N GLY A 125 4.28 -18.64 5.78
CA GLY A 125 2.92 -18.42 5.30
C GLY A 125 2.85 -18.31 3.78
N PHE A 126 1.81 -17.65 3.26
CA PHE A 126 1.70 -17.38 1.83
C PHE A 126 2.49 -16.14 1.42
N PHE A 127 3.01 -16.18 0.20
CA PHE A 127 3.65 -15.06 -0.46
C PHE A 127 3.11 -14.93 -1.89
N ALA A 128 2.76 -13.71 -2.29
CA ALA A 128 2.15 -13.45 -3.58
C ALA A 128 3.17 -13.65 -4.71
N LYS A 129 2.79 -14.41 -5.74
CA LYS A 129 3.53 -14.48 -6.99
C LYS A 129 3.11 -13.32 -7.87
N ALA A 130 4.08 -12.47 -8.21
CA ALA A 130 3.90 -11.31 -9.08
C ALA A 130 3.38 -11.73 -10.46
N GLY A 131 2.30 -11.09 -10.92
CA GLY A 131 1.87 -11.15 -12.31
C GLY A 131 2.69 -10.20 -13.20
N ILE A 132 2.42 -10.22 -14.51
CA ILE A 132 3.19 -9.45 -15.51
C ILE A 132 3.13 -7.92 -15.29
N LEU A 133 2.06 -7.40 -14.69
CA LEU A 133 1.88 -5.98 -14.42
C LEU A 133 2.40 -5.54 -13.04
N TYR A 134 2.66 -6.46 -12.12
CA TYR A 134 3.16 -6.13 -10.77
C TYR A 134 4.47 -5.32 -10.76
N PRO A 135 5.45 -5.57 -11.67
CA PRO A 135 6.67 -4.77 -11.72
C PRO A 135 6.43 -3.27 -11.93
N ILE A 136 5.31 -2.86 -12.53
CA ILE A 136 4.95 -1.44 -12.70
C ILE A 136 4.75 -0.78 -11.33
N PHE A 137 4.05 -1.46 -10.41
CA PHE A 137 3.89 -1.00 -9.03
C PHE A 137 5.24 -0.94 -8.31
N GLY A 138 6.08 -1.97 -8.48
CA GLY A 138 7.44 -2.00 -7.91
C GLY A 138 8.31 -0.82 -8.38
N LEU A 139 8.32 -0.54 -9.68
CA LEU A 139 9.02 0.61 -10.26
C LEU A 139 8.47 1.95 -9.75
N GLY A 140 7.15 2.06 -9.62
CA GLY A 140 6.50 3.24 -9.04
C GLY A 140 6.92 3.48 -7.58
N SER A 141 6.99 2.42 -6.78
CA SER A 141 7.46 2.48 -5.38
C SER A 141 8.93 2.89 -5.28
N VAL A 142 9.80 2.38 -6.16
CA VAL A 142 11.21 2.79 -6.24
C VAL A 142 11.31 4.27 -6.63
N PHE A 143 10.58 4.69 -7.66
CA PHE A 143 10.55 6.08 -8.11
C PHE A 143 10.18 7.03 -6.96
N VAL A 144 9.10 6.75 -6.24
CA VAL A 144 8.63 7.56 -5.11
C VAL A 144 9.63 7.63 -3.95
N THR A 145 10.42 6.58 -3.77
CA THR A 145 11.42 6.52 -2.70
C THR A 145 12.66 7.37 -3.00
N ILE A 146 13.01 7.52 -4.28
CA ILE A 146 14.22 8.23 -4.74
C ILE A 146 13.92 9.68 -5.16
N TYR A 147 12.69 9.95 -5.61
CA TYR A 147 12.20 11.26 -6.05
C TYR A 147 12.15 12.30 -4.93
#